data_AF-A0A1B9NE69-F1
#
_entry.id   AF-A0A1B9NE69-F1
#
_cell.length_a   1.000
_cell.length_b   1.000
_cell.length_c   1.000
_cell.angle_alpha   90.00
_cell.angle_beta   90.00
_cell.angle_gamma   90.00
#
_symmetry.space_group_name_H-M   'P 1'
#
loop_
_entity.id
_entity.type
_entity.pdbx_description
1 polymer ?
#
loop_
_entity_poly.entity_id
_entity_poly.type
_entity_poly.pdbx_seq_one_letter_code
_entity_poly.pdbx_strand_id
1 'polypeptide(L)'
;MCATGGACSSYAPGHALHLIQARIASATPAEWVDGIVEAADPLAGTLVVRSLDGDVLELWNGSGAALEAPAGTPVAVHRRYSVLAAGRARFNVAAA
;
A
#
# COMPACT_ATOMS: atom_id res chain seq x y z
N MET A 1 8.38 -2.29 9.59
CA MET A 1 8.47 -2.75 10.99
C MET A 1 7.80 -1.68 11.86
N CYS A 2 6.93 -2.02 12.83
CA CYS A 2 6.38 -1.02 13.76
C CYS A 2 7.55 -0.31 14.49
N ALA A 3 7.44 0.99 14.78
CA ALA A 3 8.50 1.78 15.43
C ALA A 3 9.03 1.17 16.76
N THR A 4 8.27 0.22 17.34
CA THR A 4 8.54 -0.47 18.60
C THR A 4 8.98 -1.94 18.45
N GLY A 5 9.21 -2.45 17.24
CA GLY A 5 9.79 -3.80 17.05
C GLY A 5 8.87 -4.98 17.38
N GLY A 6 7.59 -4.90 17.00
CA GLY A 6 6.62 -6.00 17.14
C GLY A 6 5.55 -6.00 16.03
N ALA A 7 4.62 -6.98 16.10
CA ALA A 7 3.42 -6.98 15.26
C ALA A 7 2.59 -5.73 15.57
N CYS A 8 2.34 -4.90 14.56
CA CYS A 8 1.60 -3.67 14.79
C CYS A 8 0.14 -3.98 15.15
N SER A 9 -0.32 -3.55 16.33
CA SER A 9 -1.72 -3.65 16.76
C SER A 9 -2.59 -2.48 16.28
N SER A 10 -1.98 -1.50 15.61
CA SER A 10 -2.69 -0.35 15.04
C SER A 10 -3.25 -0.69 13.65
N TYR A 11 -4.45 -0.17 13.39
CA TYR A 11 -5.07 -0.16 12.07
C TYR A 11 -5.09 1.25 11.45
N ALA A 12 -4.36 2.21 12.03
CA ALA A 12 -4.16 3.51 11.39
C ALA A 12 -3.52 3.33 9.99
N PRO A 13 -3.70 4.30 9.07
CA PRO A 13 -3.12 4.21 7.73
C PRO A 13 -1.65 3.80 7.75
N GLY A 14 -1.28 2.86 6.88
CA GLY A 14 0.10 2.35 6.80
C GLY A 14 0.43 1.18 7.73
N HIS A 15 -0.43 0.83 8.68
CA HIS A 15 -0.17 -0.26 9.65
C HIS A 15 -0.81 -1.59 9.21
N ALA A 16 -1.40 -2.36 10.15
CA ALA A 16 -2.10 -3.58 9.81
C ALA A 16 -3.33 -3.26 8.95
N LEU A 17 -3.64 -4.13 7.98
CA LEU A 17 -4.86 -4.02 7.18
C LEU A 17 -6.03 -4.58 7.98
N HIS A 18 -7.02 -3.75 8.30
CA HIS A 18 -8.21 -4.19 9.00
C HIS A 18 -9.10 -5.05 8.09
N LEU A 19 -9.75 -6.10 8.61
CA LEU A 19 -10.56 -7.02 7.80
C LEU A 19 -11.73 -6.33 7.10
N ILE A 20 -12.37 -5.35 7.75
CA ILE A 20 -13.46 -4.57 7.13
C ILE A 20 -12.90 -3.65 6.02
N GLN A 21 -11.71 -3.07 6.21
CA GLN A 21 -11.04 -2.24 5.21
C GLN A 21 -10.71 -3.05 3.95
N ALA A 22 -10.19 -4.27 4.11
CA ALA A 22 -9.97 -5.18 3.00
C ALA A 22 -11.29 -5.51 2.26
N ARG A 23 -12.35 -5.83 3.01
CA ARG A 23 -13.66 -6.16 2.43
C ARG A 23 -14.29 -5.00 1.67
N ILE A 24 -14.26 -3.79 2.21
CA ILE A 24 -14.86 -2.63 1.54
C ILE A 24 -14.08 -2.25 0.28
N ALA A 25 -12.75 -2.32 0.30
CA ALA A 25 -11.94 -2.09 -0.90
C ALA A 25 -12.17 -3.16 -1.98
N SER A 26 -12.40 -4.42 -1.60
CA SER A 26 -12.76 -5.48 -2.55
C SER A 26 -14.20 -5.36 -3.08
N ALA A 27 -15.13 -4.84 -2.29
CA ALA A 27 -16.52 -4.65 -2.69
C ALA A 27 -16.74 -3.38 -3.54
N THR A 28 -15.77 -2.47 -3.56
CA THR A 28 -15.79 -1.23 -4.35
C THR A 28 -14.79 -1.36 -5.52
N PRO A 29 -15.25 -1.79 -6.71
CA PRO A 29 -14.36 -1.95 -7.87
C PRO A 29 -13.97 -0.63 -8.54
N ALA A 30 -14.67 0.47 -8.22
CA ALA A 30 -14.32 1.80 -8.70
C ALA A 30 -13.17 2.41 -7.88
N GLU A 31 -12.60 3.51 -8.37
CA GLU A 31 -11.59 4.33 -7.66
C GLU A 31 -10.24 3.65 -7.39
N TRP A 32 -10.01 2.44 -7.92
CA TRP A 32 -8.66 1.88 -8.00
C TRP A 32 -7.83 2.65 -9.02
N VAL A 33 -6.64 3.06 -8.59
CA VAL A 33 -5.65 3.71 -9.44
C VAL A 33 -4.54 2.71 -9.73
N ASP A 34 -4.48 2.24 -10.96
CA ASP A 34 -3.41 1.36 -11.42
C ASP A 34 -2.11 2.16 -11.59
N GLY A 35 -0.98 1.51 -11.33
CA GLY A 35 0.33 2.13 -11.45
C GLY A 35 1.48 1.13 -11.37
N ILE A 36 2.68 1.66 -11.57
CA ILE A 36 3.93 0.91 -11.48
C ILE A 36 4.75 1.49 -10.31
N VAL A 37 5.30 0.63 -9.47
CA VAL A 37 6.25 1.05 -8.44
C VAL A 37 7.52 1.57 -9.11
N GLU A 38 7.88 2.83 -8.90
CA GLU A 38 9.13 3.41 -9.39
C GLU A 38 10.29 3.17 -8.44
N ALA A 39 10.02 3.24 -7.13
CA ALA A 39 11.00 3.03 -6.08
C ALA A 39 10.34 2.37 -4.87
N ALA A 40 11.10 1.53 -4.17
CA ALA A 40 10.69 0.90 -2.92
C ALA A 40 11.88 0.83 -1.98
N ASP A 41 11.67 1.20 -0.72
CA ASP A 41 12.62 1.02 0.37
C ASP A 41 12.02 0.08 1.42
N PRO A 42 12.43 -1.21 1.44
CA PRO A 42 11.94 -2.17 2.42
C PRO A 42 12.31 -1.85 3.87
N LEU A 43 13.41 -1.12 4.09
CA LEU A 43 13.85 -0.74 5.44
C LEU A 43 13.01 0.41 5.99
N ALA A 44 12.76 1.43 5.16
CA ALA A 44 11.88 2.55 5.53
C ALA A 44 10.38 2.18 5.45
N GLY A 45 10.03 1.18 4.64
CA GLY A 45 8.65 0.80 4.34
C GLY A 45 7.96 1.72 3.33
N THR A 46 8.72 2.50 2.56
CA THR A 46 8.17 3.48 1.60
C THR A 46 8.12 2.90 0.19
N LEU A 47 7.14 3.36 -0.59
CA LEU A 47 7.01 3.09 -2.02
C LEU A 47 6.66 4.39 -2.75
N VAL A 48 7.19 4.56 -3.94
CA VAL A 48 6.75 5.57 -4.90
C VAL A 48 6.06 4.85 -6.05
N VAL A 49 4.79 5.15 -6.29
CA VAL A 49 4.00 4.57 -7.37
C VAL A 49 3.68 5.67 -8.39
N ARG A 50 4.03 5.44 -9.65
CA ARG A 50 3.52 6.25 -10.76
C ARG A 50 2.24 5.63 -11.28
N SER A 51 1.13 6.38 -11.22
CA SER A 51 -0.12 5.92 -11.83
C SER A 51 -0.02 5.89 -13.35
N LEU A 52 -0.90 5.12 -13.99
CA LEU A 52 -0.98 5.09 -15.46
C LEU A 52 -1.41 6.45 -16.06
N ASP A 53 -2.07 7.29 -15.26
CA ASP A 53 -2.44 8.67 -15.62
C ASP A 53 -1.30 9.68 -15.38
N GLY A 54 -0.18 9.24 -14.79
CA GLY A 54 1.03 10.04 -14.59
C GLY A 54 1.20 10.65 -13.19
N ASP A 55 0.22 10.48 -12.29
CA ASP A 55 0.32 10.94 -10.90
C ASP A 55 1.43 10.20 -10.15
N VAL A 56 2.08 10.88 -9.21
CA VAL A 56 3.02 10.26 -8.28
C VAL A 56 2.34 10.07 -6.92
N LEU A 57 2.40 8.85 -6.39
CA LEU A 57 1.88 8.47 -5.09
C LEU A 57 3.02 8.01 -4.20
N GLU A 58 3.34 8.82 -3.21
CA GLU A 58 4.28 8.47 -2.15
C GLU A 58 3.54 7.78 -1.02
N LEU A 59 3.91 6.54 -0.75
CA LEU A 59 3.19 5.64 0.13
C LEU A 59 4.11 5.08 1.21
N TRP A 60 3.55 4.84 2.38
CA TRP A 60 4.22 4.14 3.46
C TRP A 60 3.40 2.94 3.96
N ASN A 61 4.10 1.84 4.24
CA ASN A 61 3.55 0.66 4.89
C ASN A 61 4.57 0.00 5.82
N GLY A 62 4.16 -0.19 7.07
CA GLY A 62 4.98 -0.83 8.11
C GLY A 62 4.97 -2.36 8.08
N SER A 63 4.17 -3.01 7.23
CA SER A 63 3.90 -4.45 7.22
C SER A 63 4.45 -5.22 6.00
N GLY A 64 5.28 -4.60 5.17
CA GLY A 64 6.07 -5.29 4.14
C GLY A 64 5.70 -5.00 2.69
N ALA A 65 4.86 -4.01 2.41
CA ALA A 65 4.48 -3.68 1.02
C ALA A 65 5.70 -3.41 0.12
N ALA A 66 6.69 -2.67 0.62
CA ALA A 66 7.91 -2.34 -0.12
C ALA A 66 8.81 -3.56 -0.39
N LEU A 67 8.69 -4.63 0.41
CA LEU A 67 9.38 -5.89 0.17
C LEU A 67 8.66 -6.72 -0.92
N GLU A 68 7.33 -6.74 -0.87
CA GLU A 68 6.46 -7.54 -1.75
C GLU A 68 6.24 -6.88 -3.12
N ALA A 69 6.42 -5.57 -3.21
CA ALA A 69 6.28 -4.79 -4.45
C ALA A 69 7.55 -3.97 -4.73
N PRO A 70 8.64 -4.61 -5.18
CA PRO A 70 9.84 -3.91 -5.62
C PRO A 70 9.58 -3.04 -6.87
N ALA A 71 10.53 -2.16 -7.21
CA ALA A 71 10.45 -1.33 -8.41
C ALA A 71 10.15 -2.16 -9.68
N GLY A 72 9.28 -1.62 -10.53
CA GLY A 72 8.73 -2.28 -11.71
C GLY A 72 7.47 -3.12 -11.45
N THR A 73 7.09 -3.36 -10.19
CA THR A 73 5.90 -4.15 -9.86
C THR A 73 4.62 -3.39 -10.24
N PRO A 74 3.71 -4.00 -11.01
CA PRO A 74 2.37 -3.46 -11.22
C PRO A 74 1.55 -3.55 -9.94
N VAL A 75 0.92 -2.44 -9.57
CA VAL A 75 0.09 -2.32 -8.38
C VAL A 75 -1.19 -1.56 -8.69
N ALA A 76 -2.17 -1.69 -7.81
CA ALA A 76 -3.35 -0.83 -7.80
C ALA A 76 -3.53 -0.22 -6.41
N VAL A 77 -3.93 1.05 -6.35
CA VAL A 77 -4.12 1.79 -5.09
C VAL A 77 -5.56 2.28 -4.98
N HIS A 78 -6.29 1.82 -3.98
CA HIS A 78 -7.59 2.38 -3.63
C HIS A 78 -7.39 3.55 -2.67
N ARG A 79 -7.32 4.78 -3.21
CA ARG A 79 -6.99 6.00 -2.43
C ARG A 79 -7.95 6.24 -1.26
N ARG A 80 -9.26 6.08 -1.49
CA ARG A 80 -10.31 6.29 -0.48
C ARG A 80 -10.21 5.37 0.74
N TYR A 81 -9.79 4.12 0.54
CA TYR A 81 -9.69 3.13 1.62
C TYR A 81 -8.25 2.81 1.98
N SER A 82 -7.27 3.56 1.48
CA SER A 82 -5.86 3.39 1.83
C SER A 82 -5.36 1.96 1.63
N VAL A 83 -5.69 1.31 0.50
CA VAL A 83 -5.26 -0.06 0.20
C VAL A 83 -4.40 -0.11 -1.04
N LEU A 84 -3.20 -0.68 -0.92
CA LEU A 84 -2.36 -1.07 -2.04
C LEU A 84 -2.53 -2.57 -2.33
N ALA A 85 -2.69 -2.89 -3.60
CA ALA A 85 -2.78 -4.23 -4.15
C ALA A 85 -1.53 -4.55 -4.96
N ALA A 86 -0.81 -5.61 -4.58
CA ALA A 86 0.29 -6.18 -5.35
C ALA A 86 -0.01 -7.67 -5.59
N GLY A 87 -0.44 -8.01 -6.81
CA GLY A 87 -0.98 -9.34 -7.10
C GLY A 87 -2.13 -9.72 -6.14
N ARG A 88 -1.94 -10.79 -5.37
CA ARG A 88 -2.90 -11.27 -4.34
C ARG A 88 -2.74 -10.59 -2.98
N ALA A 89 -1.61 -9.93 -2.74
CA ALA A 89 -1.34 -9.27 -1.47
C ALA A 89 -2.08 -7.92 -1.39
N ARG A 90 -2.43 -7.52 -0.16
CA ARG A 90 -3.12 -6.27 0.15
C ARG A 90 -2.48 -5.63 1.38
N PHE A 91 -2.20 -4.33 1.28
CA PHE A 91 -1.53 -3.57 2.32
C PHE A 91 -2.32 -2.30 2.65
N ASN A 92 -2.43 -1.97 3.93
CA ASN A 92 -2.90 -0.66 4.37
C ASN A 92 -1.74 0.33 4.19
N VAL A 93 -1.97 1.43 3.49
CA VAL A 93 -0.94 2.42 3.14
C VAL A 93 -1.30 3.82 3.65
N ALA A 94 -0.30 4.54 4.15
CA ALA A 94 -0.41 5.98 4.42
C ALA A 94 0.20 6.77 3.25
N ALA A 95 -0.23 8.01 3.05
CA ALA A 95 0.56 8.97 2.29
C ALA A 95 1.84 9.29 3.08
N ALA A 96 2.98 9.31 2.39
CA ALA A 96 4.27 9.65 2.99
C ALA A 96 4.50 11.17 3.03
#